data_AF-A0A090MZB2-F1
#
_entry.id   AF-A0A090MZB2-F1
#
_cell.length_a   1.000
_cell.length_b   1.000
_cell.length_c   1.000
_cell.angle_alpha   90.00
_cell.angle_beta   90.00
_cell.angle_gamma   90.00
#
_symmetry.space_group_name_H-M   'P 1'
#
loop_
_entity.id
_entity.type
_entity.pdbx_description
1 polymer ?
#
loop_
_entity_poly.entity_id
_entity_poly.type
_entity_poly.pdbx_seq_one_letter_code
_entity_poly.pdbx_strand_id
1 'polypeptide(L)'
;MGEDIAVTNFRNYIRINTEQPNPKYYEARDFLFKLGKELGCQTWEHECVKGKPIIGLTLPGADINLKAILLYSHTDVVPTSKSDWKYDPYEGVKEENGLIYGRGTQDMKCVGIQYIEALRRLHQKGIKRFQRTIHLIFGPDEEIGGKDGMEKFVQTEEFKKLNIGFALDEGLATEDEVFKVYYGERCPWWVKFTCHGSPGHGSRFIEDNAAEKLQYILNKALEFRASEKAKLESDSNKNLGDVSTLNVTIINGGVQANCLPTEFEVTIDMRVNPNYNFDEIEKMLDNWSKEAGKNVELEYLQKHYPPCKAIFDRNNKFVNTFATTLESMGCKYVTEIFTGATDSRFIRKTGIQSIGFSPMNKTPTLLHEHNECLNESIFLKGVEIYEISFIEADDTITCTQNPDCTGGFKCMKDVPRALDNSLEMYCVNQCVPNKVAEQCGDSETCELKKDVNDVDFLTCVKSAECINDNYCEKMNSQKPICNLYTLKCVEKEVSTTTTSTTARTTTKTLCRDLIVGGRNDCQAHAAQCKDPIWLDLMKSKCPKTCGYCDTTSGGTIISSGCVDLSPKCPNLKHLCKNLLYRNLMKQQCQKTCGYC
;
A
#
# COMPACT_ATOMS: atom_id res chain seq x y z
N MET A 1 -13.14 -5.49 18.86
CA MET A 1 -13.18 -5.01 17.47
C MET A 1 -12.44 -6.04 16.61
N GLY A 2 -12.92 -6.34 15.42
CA GLY A 2 -12.23 -7.25 14.48
C GLY A 2 -11.04 -6.55 13.80
N GLU A 3 -10.19 -7.33 13.13
CA GLU A 3 -9.10 -6.83 12.28
C GLU A 3 -9.67 -6.08 11.06
N ASP A 4 -9.00 -5.02 10.61
CA ASP A 4 -9.35 -4.30 9.39
C ASP A 4 -9.25 -5.24 8.17
N ILE A 5 -10.20 -5.14 7.24
CA ILE A 5 -10.23 -6.00 6.05
C ILE A 5 -8.99 -5.81 5.16
N ALA A 6 -8.45 -4.59 5.09
CA ALA A 6 -7.25 -4.30 4.32
C ALA A 6 -6.04 -5.05 4.90
N VAL A 7 -5.92 -5.06 6.23
CA VAL A 7 -4.88 -5.84 6.95
C VAL A 7 -5.08 -7.34 6.74
N THR A 8 -6.33 -7.80 6.79
CA THR A 8 -6.67 -9.20 6.54
C THR A 8 -6.26 -9.64 5.13
N ASN A 9 -6.58 -8.84 4.10
CA ASN A 9 -6.24 -9.12 2.71
C ASN A 9 -4.72 -9.06 2.48
N PHE A 10 -4.03 -8.11 3.09
CA PHE A 10 -2.58 -8.03 3.03
C PHE A 10 -1.90 -9.28 3.61
N ARG A 11 -2.32 -9.71 4.80
CA ARG A 11 -1.83 -10.95 5.42
C ARG A 11 -2.13 -12.19 4.59
N ASN A 12 -3.29 -12.25 3.95
CA ASN A 12 -3.62 -13.34 3.02
C ASN A 12 -2.73 -13.34 1.78
N TYR A 13 -2.34 -12.18 1.27
CA TYR A 13 -1.45 -12.10 0.11
C TYR A 13 -0.02 -12.51 0.45
N ILE A 14 0.47 -12.15 1.64
CA ILE A 14 1.76 -12.61 2.17
C ILE A 14 1.82 -14.14 2.22
N ARG A 15 0.72 -14.81 2.57
CA ARG A 15 0.65 -16.28 2.67
C ARG A 15 0.85 -17.02 1.35
N ILE A 16 0.72 -16.32 0.23
CA ILE A 16 0.96 -16.91 -1.08
C ILE A 16 2.46 -16.88 -1.36
N ASN A 17 3.10 -18.04 -1.28
CA ASN A 17 4.54 -18.12 -1.49
C ASN A 17 4.91 -17.92 -2.98
N THR A 18 5.34 -16.69 -3.31
CA THR A 18 5.82 -16.27 -4.63
C THR A 18 7.34 -16.08 -4.65
N GLU A 19 8.07 -16.88 -3.88
CA GLU A 19 9.52 -16.82 -3.76
C GLU A 19 10.24 -17.37 -5.00
N GLN A 20 11.29 -16.67 -5.42
CA GLN A 20 12.20 -17.16 -6.45
C GLN A 20 13.02 -18.37 -5.93
N PRO A 21 13.33 -19.38 -6.77
CA PRO A 21 13.13 -19.43 -8.22
C PRO A 21 11.82 -20.12 -8.67
N ASN A 22 10.94 -20.52 -7.74
CA ASN A 22 9.70 -21.25 -8.06
C ASN A 22 8.44 -20.53 -7.54
N PRO A 23 8.21 -19.28 -7.96
CA PRO A 23 7.10 -18.46 -7.46
C PRO A 23 5.74 -19.05 -7.85
N LYS A 24 4.79 -19.10 -6.91
CA LYS A 24 3.40 -19.52 -7.17
C LYS A 24 2.56 -18.42 -7.80
N TYR A 25 2.97 -17.91 -8.96
CA TYR A 25 2.33 -16.78 -9.63
C TYR A 25 0.82 -16.98 -9.89
N TYR A 26 0.39 -18.18 -10.25
CA TYR A 26 -1.04 -18.42 -10.51
C TYR A 26 -1.90 -18.37 -9.24
N GLU A 27 -1.36 -18.75 -8.07
CA GLU A 27 -2.09 -18.59 -6.80
C GLU A 27 -2.23 -17.09 -6.47
N ALA A 28 -1.18 -16.30 -6.70
CA ALA A 28 -1.22 -14.84 -6.56
C ALA A 28 -2.22 -14.19 -7.53
N ARG A 29 -2.21 -14.60 -8.80
CA ARG A 29 -3.19 -14.18 -9.81
C ARG A 29 -4.62 -14.45 -9.34
N ASP A 30 -4.92 -15.67 -8.93
CA ASP A 30 -6.29 -16.05 -8.55
C ASP A 30 -6.79 -15.24 -7.37
N PHE A 31 -5.91 -14.97 -6.40
CA PHE A 31 -6.18 -14.10 -5.26
C PHE A 31 -6.45 -12.65 -5.70
N LEU A 32 -5.58 -12.07 -6.54
CA LEU A 32 -5.73 -10.69 -7.02
C LEU A 32 -6.97 -10.53 -7.92
N PHE A 33 -7.26 -11.51 -8.77
CA PHE A 33 -8.49 -11.54 -9.58
C PHE A 33 -9.75 -11.59 -8.73
N LYS A 34 -9.73 -12.32 -7.61
CA LYS A 34 -10.84 -12.30 -6.66
C LYS A 34 -11.07 -10.89 -6.12
N LEU A 35 -10.02 -10.23 -5.62
CA LEU A 35 -10.12 -8.87 -5.09
C LEU A 35 -10.57 -7.86 -6.16
N GLY A 36 -10.00 -7.93 -7.37
CA GLY A 36 -10.38 -7.07 -8.48
C GLY A 36 -11.84 -7.24 -8.91
N LYS A 37 -12.36 -8.48 -8.94
CA LYS A 37 -13.77 -8.74 -9.27
C LYS A 37 -14.73 -8.18 -8.22
N GLU A 38 -14.37 -8.20 -6.94
CA GLU A 38 -15.16 -7.55 -5.87
C GLU A 38 -15.24 -6.03 -6.07
N LEU A 39 -14.25 -5.43 -6.72
CA LEU A 39 -14.25 -4.02 -7.10
C LEU A 39 -14.92 -3.75 -8.46
N GLY A 40 -15.33 -4.78 -9.20
CA GLY A 40 -15.89 -4.63 -10.55
C GLY A 40 -14.82 -4.37 -11.63
N CYS A 41 -13.55 -4.65 -11.35
CA CYS A 41 -12.49 -4.57 -12.35
C CYS A 41 -12.63 -5.65 -13.44
N GLN A 42 -12.23 -5.31 -14.66
CA GLN A 42 -11.93 -6.28 -15.71
C GLN A 42 -10.60 -6.95 -15.40
N THR A 43 -10.60 -8.27 -15.22
CA THR A 43 -9.41 -9.07 -14.92
C THR A 43 -8.85 -9.69 -16.19
N TRP A 44 -7.55 -9.58 -16.44
CA TRP A 44 -6.86 -10.19 -17.58
C TRP A 44 -5.45 -10.65 -17.20
N GLU A 45 -4.89 -11.57 -17.99
CA GLU A 45 -3.49 -12.00 -17.87
C GLU A 45 -2.81 -12.00 -19.23
N HIS A 46 -1.48 -11.83 -19.22
CA HIS A 46 -0.64 -11.95 -20.42
C HIS A 46 0.69 -12.62 -20.06
N GLU A 47 1.09 -13.64 -20.80
CA GLU A 47 2.36 -14.33 -20.60
C GLU A 47 3.32 -14.02 -21.74
N CYS A 48 4.34 -13.19 -21.47
CA CYS A 48 5.46 -13.01 -22.41
C CYS A 48 6.33 -14.28 -22.47
N VAL A 49 6.41 -14.98 -21.35
CA VAL A 49 7.05 -16.29 -21.19
C VAL A 49 6.11 -17.18 -20.39
N LYS A 50 5.96 -18.42 -20.83
CA LYS A 50 5.06 -19.38 -20.19
C LYS A 50 5.40 -19.54 -18.70
N GLY A 51 4.40 -19.44 -17.84
CA GLY A 51 4.60 -19.57 -16.38
C GLY A 51 4.90 -18.25 -15.66
N LYS A 52 5.00 -17.13 -16.38
CA LYS A 52 5.30 -15.80 -15.84
C LYS A 52 4.20 -14.82 -16.27
N PRO A 53 3.01 -14.88 -15.64
CA PRO A 53 1.89 -14.04 -16.01
C PRO A 53 2.08 -12.60 -15.53
N ILE A 54 1.90 -11.66 -16.45
CA ILE A 54 1.49 -10.28 -16.14
C ILE A 54 0.01 -10.35 -15.76
N ILE A 55 -0.34 -9.85 -14.57
CA ILE A 55 -1.70 -9.91 -14.03
C ILE A 55 -2.28 -8.51 -14.05
N GLY A 56 -3.39 -8.30 -14.75
CA GLY A 56 -4.03 -7.00 -14.88
C GLY A 56 -5.42 -6.93 -14.26
N LEU A 57 -5.65 -5.89 -13.47
CA LEU A 57 -6.97 -5.45 -13.00
C LEU A 57 -7.23 -4.07 -13.60
N THR A 58 -8.26 -3.95 -14.42
CA THR A 58 -8.59 -2.69 -15.11
C THR A 58 -9.92 -2.16 -14.61
N LEU A 59 -9.92 -0.92 -14.13
CA LEU A 59 -11.13 -0.15 -13.88
C LEU A 59 -11.32 0.85 -15.03
N PRO A 60 -12.24 0.59 -15.97
CA PRO A 60 -12.45 1.46 -17.12
C PRO A 60 -12.89 2.86 -16.71
N GLY A 61 -12.27 3.87 -17.31
CA GLY A 61 -12.67 5.26 -17.14
C GLY A 61 -13.94 5.62 -17.93
N ALA A 62 -14.55 6.74 -17.60
CA ALA A 62 -15.69 7.30 -18.34
C ALA A 62 -15.31 7.77 -19.75
N ASP A 63 -14.08 8.27 -19.95
CA ASP A 63 -13.53 8.60 -21.27
C ASP A 63 -12.32 7.74 -21.61
N ILE A 64 -12.52 6.82 -22.54
CA ILE A 64 -11.50 5.88 -22.99
C ILE A 64 -10.36 6.53 -23.79
N ASN A 65 -10.55 7.76 -24.30
CA ASN A 65 -9.52 8.46 -25.07
C ASN A 65 -8.47 9.11 -24.15
N LEU A 66 -8.82 9.31 -22.88
CA LEU A 66 -7.91 9.86 -21.90
C LEU A 66 -6.80 8.87 -21.56
N LYS A 67 -5.57 9.39 -21.45
CA LYS A 67 -4.42 8.62 -20.96
C LYS A 67 -4.72 8.02 -19.58
N ALA A 68 -4.44 6.72 -19.45
CA ALA A 68 -4.67 5.93 -18.26
C ALA A 68 -3.58 6.13 -17.20
N ILE A 69 -3.91 5.82 -15.94
CA ILE A 69 -2.97 5.73 -14.83
C ILE A 69 -2.63 4.25 -14.62
N LEU A 70 -1.34 3.95 -14.54
CA LEU A 70 -0.82 2.64 -14.17
C LEU A 70 -0.37 2.66 -12.71
N LEU A 71 -0.92 1.76 -11.90
CA LEU A 71 -0.45 1.41 -10.57
C LEU A 71 0.24 0.07 -10.68
N TYR A 72 1.56 0.08 -10.63
CA TYR A 72 2.38 -1.09 -10.83
C TYR A 72 2.81 -1.70 -9.50
N SER A 73 2.82 -3.03 -9.46
CA SER A 73 3.42 -3.81 -8.39
C SER A 73 4.06 -5.06 -8.99
N HIS A 74 5.02 -5.69 -8.32
CA HIS A 74 5.47 -7.04 -8.71
C HIS A 74 4.93 -8.08 -7.73
N THR A 75 4.92 -9.34 -8.17
CA THR A 75 4.34 -10.46 -7.41
C THR A 75 5.37 -11.36 -6.76
N ASP A 76 6.56 -11.47 -7.34
CA ASP A 76 7.63 -12.28 -6.77
C ASP A 76 8.26 -11.64 -5.55
N VAL A 77 9.03 -12.46 -4.83
CA VAL A 77 9.81 -12.02 -3.69
C VAL A 77 11.14 -12.76 -3.68
N VAL A 78 12.18 -12.14 -3.11
CA VAL A 78 13.49 -12.79 -2.96
C VAL A 78 13.46 -14.03 -2.05
N PRO A 79 14.44 -14.95 -2.22
CA PRO A 79 14.63 -16.09 -1.33
C PRO A 79 14.71 -15.76 0.16
N THR A 80 14.36 -16.75 0.98
CA THR A 80 14.34 -16.69 2.44
C THR A 80 15.08 -17.89 3.02
N SER A 81 15.88 -17.64 4.05
CA SER A 81 16.44 -18.69 4.90
C SER A 81 15.55 -18.87 6.11
N LYS A 82 14.60 -19.82 6.06
CA LYS A 82 13.56 -19.97 7.09
C LYS A 82 14.08 -20.08 8.53
N SER A 83 15.30 -20.59 8.74
CA SER A 83 15.91 -20.71 10.07
C SER A 83 16.25 -19.35 10.71
N ASP A 84 16.42 -18.31 9.91
CA ASP A 84 16.84 -16.98 10.36
C ASP A 84 15.63 -16.04 10.59
N TRP A 85 14.41 -16.56 10.40
CA TRP A 85 13.16 -15.83 10.63
C TRP A 85 12.53 -16.20 11.97
N LYS A 86 11.96 -15.19 12.63
CA LYS A 86 11.19 -15.27 13.87
C LYS A 86 9.89 -16.07 13.69
N TYR A 87 9.25 -15.90 12.54
CA TYR A 87 8.03 -16.62 12.12
C TYR A 87 8.24 -17.15 10.71
N ASP A 88 7.45 -18.15 10.28
CA ASP A 88 7.53 -18.57 8.88
C ASP A 88 7.23 -17.35 7.96
N PRO A 89 8.08 -17.04 6.96
CA PRO A 89 7.94 -15.85 6.12
C PRO A 89 6.60 -15.75 5.39
N TYR A 90 5.87 -16.86 5.26
CA TYR A 90 4.59 -16.96 4.54
C TYR A 90 3.41 -17.24 5.48
N GLU A 91 3.52 -16.98 6.77
CA GLU A 91 2.36 -17.08 7.69
C GLU A 91 1.58 -15.75 7.80
N GLY A 92 2.22 -14.62 7.50
CA GLY A 92 1.63 -13.28 7.67
C GLY A 92 1.23 -13.05 9.13
N VAL A 93 2.15 -13.31 10.07
CA VAL A 93 1.89 -13.18 11.52
C VAL A 93 1.76 -11.71 11.87
N LYS A 94 0.69 -11.34 12.58
CA LYS A 94 0.52 -10.00 13.15
C LYS A 94 0.66 -10.07 14.67
N GLU A 95 1.59 -9.31 15.22
CA GLU A 95 1.80 -9.19 16.66
C GLU A 95 0.82 -8.20 17.30
N GLU A 96 0.72 -8.23 18.64
CA GLU A 96 -0.16 -7.33 19.40
C GLU A 96 0.20 -5.84 19.24
N ASN A 97 1.46 -5.53 18.92
CA ASN A 97 1.93 -4.17 18.64
C ASN A 97 1.63 -3.70 17.20
N GLY A 98 0.95 -4.53 16.40
CA GLY A 98 0.56 -4.25 15.02
C GLY A 98 1.64 -4.55 13.98
N LEU A 99 2.82 -5.05 14.35
CA LEU A 99 3.82 -5.50 13.36
C LEU A 99 3.33 -6.74 12.63
N ILE A 100 3.30 -6.67 11.30
CA ILE A 100 2.97 -7.78 10.41
C ILE A 100 4.29 -8.28 9.82
N TYR A 101 4.65 -9.52 10.15
CA TYR A 101 5.84 -10.19 9.65
C TYR A 101 5.54 -11.04 8.42
N GLY A 102 6.43 -10.97 7.43
CA GLY A 102 6.41 -11.85 6.28
C GLY A 102 7.18 -11.27 5.09
N ARG A 103 7.63 -12.15 4.21
CA ARG A 103 8.33 -11.76 2.99
C ARG A 103 7.37 -11.04 2.04
N GLY A 104 7.78 -9.85 1.59
CA GLY A 104 6.99 -8.95 0.75
C GLY A 104 6.10 -7.97 1.53
N THR A 105 6.33 -7.83 2.83
CA THR A 105 5.65 -6.81 3.65
C THR A 105 6.11 -5.38 3.36
N GLN A 106 7.31 -5.21 2.82
CA GLN A 106 7.89 -3.98 2.31
C GLN A 106 8.13 -4.04 0.79
N ASP A 107 8.41 -5.24 0.23
CA ASP A 107 8.82 -5.39 -1.18
C ASP A 107 8.06 -6.51 -1.93
N MET A 108 6.98 -6.20 -2.64
CA MET A 108 6.18 -4.97 -2.53
C MET A 108 4.69 -5.27 -2.41
N LYS A 109 4.33 -6.46 -1.88
CA LYS A 109 2.93 -6.88 -1.75
C LYS A 109 2.08 -5.89 -0.96
N CYS A 110 2.68 -5.15 -0.03
CA CYS A 110 2.01 -4.08 0.70
C CYS A 110 1.45 -3.01 -0.24
N VAL A 111 2.28 -2.48 -1.14
CA VAL A 111 1.92 -1.42 -2.09
C VAL A 111 0.78 -1.88 -2.99
N GLY A 112 0.89 -3.08 -3.56
CA GLY A 112 -0.15 -3.68 -4.40
C GLY A 112 -1.51 -3.81 -3.70
N ILE A 113 -1.52 -4.24 -2.43
CA ILE A 113 -2.76 -4.32 -1.65
C ILE A 113 -3.26 -2.94 -1.23
N GLN A 114 -2.37 -1.99 -0.92
CA GLN A 114 -2.76 -0.62 -0.59
C GLN A 114 -3.51 0.04 -1.76
N TYR A 115 -3.10 -0.19 -3.02
CA TYR A 115 -3.84 0.28 -4.19
C TYR A 115 -5.26 -0.31 -4.26
N ILE A 116 -5.39 -1.62 -4.12
CA ILE A 116 -6.68 -2.31 -4.16
C ILE A 116 -7.59 -1.81 -3.03
N GLU A 117 -7.07 -1.68 -1.83
CA GLU A 117 -7.86 -1.29 -0.66
C GLU A 117 -8.20 0.20 -0.65
N ALA A 118 -7.36 1.05 -1.26
CA ALA A 118 -7.69 2.45 -1.50
C ALA A 118 -8.90 2.57 -2.43
N LEU A 119 -8.89 1.85 -3.56
CA LEU A 119 -10.05 1.78 -4.46
C LEU A 119 -11.29 1.17 -3.78
N ARG A 120 -11.10 0.16 -2.91
CA ARG A 120 -12.19 -0.41 -2.12
C ARG A 120 -12.86 0.61 -1.23
N ARG A 121 -12.08 1.44 -0.52
CA ARG A 121 -12.60 2.50 0.33
C ARG A 121 -13.33 3.57 -0.47
N LEU A 122 -12.80 3.96 -1.63
CA LEU A 122 -13.49 4.87 -2.56
C LEU A 122 -14.84 4.28 -3.02
N HIS A 123 -14.87 3.00 -3.38
CA HIS A 123 -16.11 2.33 -3.79
C HIS A 123 -17.14 2.26 -2.67
N GLN A 124 -16.70 2.04 -1.42
CA GLN A 124 -17.55 2.06 -0.23
C GLN A 124 -18.09 3.46 0.08
N LYS A 125 -17.35 4.50 -0.28
CA LYS A 125 -17.77 5.91 -0.24
C LYS A 125 -18.62 6.35 -1.44
N GLY A 126 -18.94 5.44 -2.36
CA GLY A 126 -19.77 5.72 -3.54
C GLY A 126 -18.98 6.21 -4.77
N ILE A 127 -17.66 6.41 -4.66
CA ILE A 127 -16.79 6.80 -5.77
C ILE A 127 -16.37 5.54 -6.53
N LYS A 128 -17.18 5.15 -7.52
CA LYS A 128 -17.00 3.90 -8.30
C LYS A 128 -16.65 4.12 -9.78
N ARG A 129 -16.65 5.39 -10.23
CA ARG A 129 -16.34 5.76 -11.62
C ARG A 129 -15.33 6.89 -11.62
N PHE A 130 -14.30 6.70 -12.43
CA PHE A 130 -13.24 7.67 -12.65
C PHE A 130 -13.32 8.15 -14.09
N GLN A 131 -12.84 9.35 -14.36
CA GLN A 131 -12.78 9.92 -15.70
C GLN A 131 -11.78 9.16 -16.59
N ARG A 132 -10.67 8.73 -15.99
CA ARG A 132 -9.59 7.97 -16.65
C ARG A 132 -9.63 6.51 -16.28
N THR A 133 -9.12 5.68 -17.18
CA THR A 133 -8.90 4.27 -16.88
C THR A 133 -7.76 4.14 -15.86
N ILE A 134 -7.97 3.29 -14.86
CA ILE A 134 -6.94 2.91 -13.89
C ILE A 134 -6.60 1.44 -14.14
N HIS A 135 -5.32 1.17 -14.39
CA HIS A 135 -4.78 -0.17 -14.50
C HIS A 135 -3.95 -0.49 -13.26
N LEU A 136 -4.28 -1.58 -12.56
CA LEU A 136 -3.41 -2.20 -11.58
C LEU A 136 -2.75 -3.38 -12.28
N ILE A 137 -1.44 -3.34 -12.42
CA ILE A 137 -0.68 -4.43 -13.08
C ILE A 137 0.31 -4.99 -12.09
N PHE A 138 0.28 -6.31 -11.97
CA PHE A 138 1.21 -7.07 -11.16
C PHE A 138 2.13 -7.88 -12.07
N GLY A 139 3.41 -7.52 -12.09
CA GLY A 139 4.40 -8.19 -12.92
C GLY A 139 5.11 -9.36 -12.23
N PRO A 140 5.70 -10.27 -13.02
CA PRO A 140 6.63 -11.27 -12.54
C PRO A 140 8.08 -10.82 -12.74
N ASP A 141 8.98 -11.46 -12.00
CA ASP A 141 10.43 -11.49 -12.17
C ASP A 141 11.18 -10.18 -11.86
N GLU A 142 10.57 -9.22 -11.19
CA GLU A 142 11.25 -7.95 -10.87
C GLU A 142 12.57 -8.23 -10.13
N GLU A 143 12.50 -9.11 -9.12
CA GLU A 143 13.60 -9.45 -8.20
C GLU A 143 14.78 -10.15 -8.89
N ILE A 144 14.58 -10.66 -10.11
CA ILE A 144 15.62 -11.26 -10.95
C ILE A 144 15.91 -10.44 -12.21
N GLY A 145 15.46 -9.18 -12.24
CA GLY A 145 15.80 -8.18 -13.24
C GLY A 145 14.69 -7.83 -14.25
N GLY A 146 13.49 -8.40 -14.14
CA GLY A 146 12.31 -8.06 -14.93
C GLY A 146 12.37 -8.41 -16.43
N LYS A 147 13.40 -9.16 -16.86
CA LYS A 147 13.70 -9.45 -18.27
C LYS A 147 12.60 -10.24 -18.99
N ASP A 148 12.02 -11.23 -18.32
CA ASP A 148 10.93 -12.03 -18.89
C ASP A 148 9.54 -11.44 -18.59
N GLY A 149 9.47 -10.51 -17.63
CA GLY A 149 8.27 -9.77 -17.24
C GLY A 149 8.16 -8.43 -17.96
N MET A 150 8.31 -7.33 -17.22
CA MET A 150 8.03 -5.98 -17.72
C MET A 150 8.86 -5.61 -18.95
N GLU A 151 10.14 -6.01 -19.04
CA GLU A 151 11.01 -5.67 -20.19
C GLU A 151 10.43 -6.13 -21.53
N LYS A 152 9.87 -7.34 -21.56
CA LYS A 152 9.19 -7.88 -22.74
C LYS A 152 7.79 -7.30 -22.88
N PHE A 153 7.06 -7.17 -21.76
CA PHE A 153 5.68 -6.74 -21.79
C PHE A 153 5.51 -5.34 -22.41
N VAL A 154 6.39 -4.39 -22.10
CA VAL A 154 6.32 -3.03 -22.68
C VAL A 154 6.47 -2.99 -24.21
N GLN A 155 6.97 -4.06 -24.83
CA GLN A 155 7.16 -4.18 -26.27
C GLN A 155 5.91 -4.74 -26.98
N THR A 156 4.96 -5.29 -26.23
CA THR A 156 3.76 -5.97 -26.76
C THR A 156 2.69 -4.98 -27.24
N GLU A 157 1.78 -5.46 -28.09
CA GLU A 157 0.60 -4.69 -28.48
C GLU A 157 -0.40 -4.57 -27.33
N GLU A 158 -0.42 -5.55 -26.43
CA GLU A 158 -1.23 -5.53 -25.21
C GLU A 158 -0.87 -4.34 -24.32
N PHE A 159 0.43 -4.09 -24.07
CA PHE A 159 0.86 -2.93 -23.30
C PHE A 159 0.48 -1.61 -23.99
N LYS A 160 0.68 -1.49 -25.31
CA LYS A 160 0.32 -0.28 -26.07
C LYS A 160 -1.18 0.04 -25.98
N LYS A 161 -2.04 -0.98 -25.98
CA LYS A 161 -3.50 -0.82 -25.85
C LYS A 161 -3.95 -0.25 -24.51
N LEU A 162 -3.13 -0.34 -23.46
CA LEU A 162 -3.44 0.22 -22.14
C LEU A 162 -3.47 1.76 -22.13
N ASN A 163 -2.94 2.42 -23.17
CA ASN A 163 -2.99 3.88 -23.31
C ASN A 163 -2.45 4.65 -22.08
N ILE A 164 -1.42 4.11 -21.43
CA ILE A 164 -0.87 4.65 -20.19
C ILE A 164 -0.21 6.02 -20.44
N GLY A 165 -0.47 6.99 -19.55
CA GLY A 165 0.20 8.29 -19.55
C GLY A 165 1.09 8.54 -18.33
N PHE A 166 0.87 7.82 -17.25
CA PHE A 166 1.62 7.93 -16.01
C PHE A 166 1.62 6.60 -15.27
N ALA A 167 2.75 6.25 -14.67
CA ALA A 167 2.92 5.05 -13.86
C ALA A 167 3.45 5.38 -12.47
N LEU A 168 2.90 4.68 -11.48
CA LEU A 168 3.37 4.67 -10.11
C LEU A 168 3.88 3.28 -9.78
N ASP A 169 5.06 3.22 -9.18
CA ASP A 169 5.80 2.00 -8.85
C ASP A 169 6.28 2.07 -7.39
N GLU A 170 7.07 1.10 -6.95
CA GLU A 170 7.59 1.02 -5.58
C GLU A 170 8.61 2.11 -5.22
N GLY A 171 8.71 2.36 -3.92
CA GLY A 171 9.81 3.06 -3.27
C GLY A 171 10.30 2.30 -2.04
N LEU A 172 11.22 2.91 -1.29
CA LEU A 172 11.76 2.34 -0.05
C LEU A 172 11.02 2.85 1.19
N ALA A 173 11.08 2.05 2.24
CA ALA A 173 10.78 2.50 3.60
C ALA A 173 11.80 3.56 4.06
N THR A 174 11.39 4.43 4.98
CA THR A 174 12.27 5.41 5.63
C THR A 174 12.15 5.33 7.14
N GLU A 175 13.28 5.44 7.84
CA GLU A 175 13.30 5.38 9.31
C GLU A 175 12.75 6.66 9.96
N ASP A 176 12.77 7.78 9.24
CA ASP A 176 12.24 9.06 9.69
C ASP A 176 10.82 9.32 9.15
N GLU A 177 10.31 10.53 9.33
CA GLU A 177 8.97 10.92 8.88
C GLU A 177 8.89 11.32 7.39
N VAL A 178 10.03 11.45 6.71
CA VAL A 178 10.14 11.96 5.35
C VAL A 178 10.03 10.81 4.37
N PHE A 179 9.03 10.85 3.48
CA PHE A 179 8.91 9.89 2.40
C PHE A 179 9.94 10.15 1.28
N LYS A 180 10.28 9.10 0.54
CA LYS A 180 11.09 9.21 -0.68
C LYS A 180 10.23 8.99 -1.91
N VAL A 181 10.38 9.88 -2.87
CA VAL A 181 9.73 9.81 -4.18
C VAL A 181 10.82 9.68 -5.23
N TYR A 182 10.77 8.62 -6.02
CA TYR A 182 11.84 8.27 -6.93
C TYR A 182 11.49 8.61 -8.36
N TYR A 183 12.20 9.57 -8.95
CA TYR A 183 11.97 9.95 -10.35
C TYR A 183 12.93 9.25 -11.32
N GLY A 184 13.86 8.47 -10.80
CA GLY A 184 14.87 7.72 -11.53
C GLY A 184 15.44 6.63 -10.66
N GLU A 185 16.29 5.79 -11.24
CA GLU A 185 17.00 4.72 -10.57
C GLU A 185 18.43 4.62 -11.12
N ARG A 186 19.34 4.06 -10.34
CA ARG A 186 20.68 3.74 -10.83
C ARG A 186 20.61 2.54 -11.77
N CYS A 187 21.37 2.58 -12.86
CA CYS A 187 21.35 1.49 -13.83
C CYS A 187 22.31 0.37 -13.38
N PRO A 188 21.83 -0.87 -13.14
CA PRO A 188 22.68 -1.98 -12.71
C PRO A 188 23.51 -2.52 -13.87
N TRP A 189 24.82 -2.52 -13.67
CA TRP A 189 25.85 -3.04 -14.56
C TRP A 189 26.63 -4.12 -13.79
N TRP A 190 26.35 -5.37 -14.11
CA TRP A 190 27.09 -6.51 -13.55
C TRP A 190 28.14 -6.94 -14.54
N VAL A 191 29.39 -6.82 -14.12
CA VAL A 191 30.55 -6.91 -14.99
C VAL A 191 31.47 -7.99 -14.47
N LYS A 192 31.84 -8.93 -15.33
CA LYS A 192 32.83 -9.96 -15.03
C LYS A 192 34.09 -9.70 -15.83
N PHE A 193 35.22 -9.69 -15.14
CA PHE A 193 36.54 -9.74 -15.76
C PHE A 193 37.11 -11.15 -15.58
N THR A 194 37.56 -11.75 -16.67
CA THR A 194 38.30 -13.04 -16.65
C THR A 194 39.74 -12.77 -17.02
N CYS A 195 40.63 -12.90 -16.05
CA CYS A 195 42.06 -12.65 -16.18
C CYS A 195 42.80 -13.96 -16.41
N HIS A 196 43.25 -14.23 -17.64
CA HIS A 196 44.04 -15.42 -17.93
C HIS A 196 45.53 -15.20 -17.66
N GLY A 197 46.26 -16.27 -17.37
CA GLY A 197 47.70 -16.21 -17.15
C GLY A 197 48.40 -17.55 -17.35
N SER A 198 49.72 -17.49 -17.30
CA SER A 198 50.57 -18.67 -17.51
C SER A 198 50.61 -19.56 -16.25
N PRO A 199 50.32 -20.88 -16.35
CA PRO A 199 50.44 -21.79 -15.23
C PRO A 199 51.90 -22.06 -14.87
N GLY A 200 52.14 -22.50 -13.64
CA GLY A 200 53.46 -22.96 -13.22
C GLY A 200 53.54 -23.36 -11.75
N HIS A 201 54.69 -23.87 -11.34
CA HIS A 201 54.95 -24.20 -9.95
C HIS A 201 55.16 -22.92 -9.12
N GLY A 202 54.54 -22.81 -7.96
CA GLY A 202 54.56 -21.65 -7.07
C GLY A 202 55.95 -21.24 -6.53
N SER A 203 56.98 -22.04 -6.79
CA SER A 203 58.37 -21.75 -6.45
C SER A 203 59.13 -20.97 -7.55
N ARG A 204 58.45 -20.52 -8.61
CA ARG A 204 59.05 -19.84 -9.76
C ARG A 204 58.36 -18.49 -10.00
N PHE A 205 59.12 -17.53 -10.51
CA PHE A 205 58.59 -16.28 -11.04
C PHE A 205 58.13 -16.49 -12.48
N ILE A 206 56.86 -16.85 -12.66
CA ILE A 206 56.25 -17.00 -13.98
C ILE A 206 55.71 -15.64 -14.41
N GLU A 207 56.09 -15.19 -15.61
CA GLU A 207 55.56 -13.96 -16.22
C GLU A 207 54.13 -14.17 -16.74
N ASP A 208 53.42 -13.08 -17.03
CA ASP A 208 52.02 -13.11 -17.50
C ASP A 208 51.09 -13.80 -16.49
N ASN A 209 51.20 -13.41 -15.22
CA ASN A 209 50.47 -14.03 -14.12
C ASN A 209 49.03 -13.47 -14.02
N ALA A 210 48.04 -14.37 -13.95
CA ALA A 210 46.63 -14.01 -13.78
C ALA A 210 46.38 -13.17 -12.51
N ALA A 211 47.15 -13.40 -11.44
CA ALA A 211 46.99 -12.70 -10.17
C ALA A 211 47.36 -11.21 -10.25
N GLU A 212 48.37 -10.84 -11.06
CA GLU A 212 48.78 -9.43 -11.23
C GLU A 212 47.71 -8.64 -11.99
N LYS A 213 47.09 -9.28 -12.99
CA LYS A 213 45.96 -8.71 -13.75
C LYS A 213 44.74 -8.53 -12.86
N LEU A 214 44.40 -9.55 -12.06
CA LEU A 214 43.32 -9.45 -11.06
C LEU A 214 43.61 -8.31 -10.06
N GLN A 215 44.84 -8.22 -9.55
CA GLN A 215 45.24 -7.15 -8.64
C GLN A 215 45.01 -5.77 -9.26
N TYR A 216 45.35 -5.57 -10.55
CA TYR A 216 45.10 -4.32 -11.26
C TYR A 216 43.60 -3.97 -11.29
N ILE A 217 42.76 -4.93 -11.70
CA ILE A 217 41.31 -4.73 -11.76
C ILE A 217 40.73 -4.40 -10.37
N LEU A 218 41.16 -5.12 -9.32
CA LEU A 218 40.72 -4.87 -7.95
C LEU A 218 41.12 -3.47 -7.46
N ASN A 219 42.36 -3.03 -7.75
CA ASN A 219 42.81 -1.70 -7.40
C ASN A 219 41.96 -0.63 -8.09
N LYS A 220 41.70 -0.78 -9.40
CA LYS A 220 40.85 0.16 -10.16
C LYS A 220 39.41 0.20 -9.67
N ALA A 221 38.83 -0.96 -9.37
CA ALA A 221 37.50 -1.07 -8.78
C ALA A 221 37.41 -0.33 -7.44
N LEU A 222 38.39 -0.52 -6.55
CA LEU A 222 38.42 0.11 -5.23
C LEU A 222 38.75 1.61 -5.30
N GLU A 223 39.62 2.03 -6.23
CA GLU A 223 39.89 3.44 -6.52
C GLU A 223 38.62 4.16 -6.97
N PHE A 224 37.87 3.58 -7.92
CA PHE A 224 36.59 4.13 -8.39
C PHE A 224 35.59 4.24 -7.24
N ARG A 225 35.41 3.17 -6.47
CA ARG A 225 34.52 3.15 -5.29
C ARG A 225 34.88 4.25 -4.30
N ALA A 226 36.17 4.40 -3.97
CA ALA A 226 36.64 5.44 -3.06
C ALA A 226 36.35 6.85 -3.61
N SER A 227 36.51 7.06 -4.91
CA SER A 227 36.21 8.34 -5.56
C SER A 227 34.72 8.70 -5.51
N GLU A 228 33.82 7.75 -5.75
CA GLU A 228 32.37 7.97 -5.65
C GLU A 228 31.94 8.22 -4.20
N LYS A 229 32.52 7.46 -3.24
CA LYS A 229 32.27 7.69 -1.81
C LYS A 229 32.70 9.08 -1.37
N ALA A 230 33.87 9.53 -1.82
CA ALA A 230 34.35 10.88 -1.53
C ALA A 230 33.42 11.96 -2.12
N LYS A 231 32.87 11.75 -3.33
CA LYS A 231 31.87 12.68 -3.92
C LYS A 231 30.63 12.80 -3.06
N LEU A 232 30.16 11.70 -2.45
CA LEU A 232 29.02 11.67 -1.53
C LEU A 232 29.36 12.38 -0.21
N GLU A 233 30.50 12.05 0.41
CA GLU A 233 30.90 12.63 1.70
C GLU A 233 31.26 14.13 1.60
N SER A 234 31.68 14.60 0.42
CA SER A 234 32.08 16.00 0.20
C SER A 234 30.94 17.01 0.07
N ASP A 235 29.71 16.56 -0.15
CA ASP A 235 28.55 17.43 -0.38
C ASP A 235 27.35 16.92 0.40
N SER A 236 26.99 17.64 1.48
CA SER A 236 25.86 17.27 2.35
C SER A 236 24.51 17.33 1.66
N ASN A 237 24.40 17.92 0.46
CA ASN A 237 23.17 17.93 -0.32
C ASN A 237 23.02 16.69 -1.20
N LYS A 238 24.06 15.84 -1.32
CA LYS A 238 23.98 14.60 -2.07
C LYS A 238 23.47 13.47 -1.20
N ASN A 239 22.65 12.63 -1.81
CA ASN A 239 22.28 11.33 -1.29
C ASN A 239 22.96 10.21 -2.10
N LEU A 240 22.76 8.96 -1.67
CA LEU A 240 23.39 7.80 -2.30
C LEU A 240 22.97 7.61 -3.77
N GLY A 241 21.80 8.12 -4.18
CA GLY A 241 21.33 8.13 -5.56
C GLY A 241 22.12 9.07 -6.48
N ASP A 242 22.80 10.08 -5.92
CA ASP A 242 23.58 11.08 -6.66
C ASP A 242 25.01 10.63 -7.00
N VAL A 243 25.38 9.41 -6.63
CA VAL A 243 26.66 8.78 -6.95
C VAL A 243 26.48 7.36 -7.47
N SER A 244 27.45 6.88 -8.23
CA SER A 244 27.53 5.47 -8.59
C SER A 244 28.10 4.67 -7.43
N THR A 245 27.72 3.40 -7.30
CA THR A 245 28.38 2.48 -6.37
C THR A 245 29.00 1.32 -7.12
N LEU A 246 30.11 0.81 -6.61
CA LEU A 246 30.81 -0.34 -7.15
C LEU A 246 31.21 -1.25 -5.99
N ASN A 247 30.82 -2.52 -6.06
CA ASN A 247 31.23 -3.57 -5.10
C ASN A 247 31.82 -4.76 -5.86
N VAL A 248 32.93 -5.31 -5.38
CA VAL A 248 33.42 -6.62 -5.83
C VAL A 248 32.61 -7.69 -5.11
N THR A 249 31.90 -8.53 -5.85
CA THR A 249 30.90 -9.45 -5.30
C THR A 249 31.32 -10.90 -5.37
N ILE A 250 32.08 -11.30 -6.39
CA ILE A 250 32.55 -12.68 -6.58
C ILE A 250 34.01 -12.65 -7.02
N ILE A 251 34.85 -13.50 -6.41
CA ILE A 251 36.22 -13.77 -6.86
C ILE A 251 36.40 -15.29 -6.89
N ASN A 252 36.78 -15.84 -8.04
CA ASN A 252 37.06 -17.26 -8.23
C ASN A 252 38.42 -17.47 -8.89
N GLY A 253 39.11 -18.57 -8.56
CA GLY A 253 40.31 -19.00 -9.27
C GLY A 253 41.27 -19.81 -8.41
N GLY A 254 42.19 -20.49 -9.08
CA GLY A 254 43.16 -21.39 -8.47
C GLY A 254 42.67 -22.82 -8.26
N VAL A 255 43.63 -23.74 -8.17
CA VAL A 255 43.37 -25.19 -8.11
C VAL A 255 44.06 -25.83 -6.90
N GLN A 256 45.32 -25.45 -6.66
CA GLN A 256 46.15 -26.04 -5.60
C GLN A 256 47.18 -25.02 -5.10
N ALA A 257 47.55 -25.11 -3.82
CA ALA A 257 48.41 -24.14 -3.14
C ALA A 257 49.80 -23.91 -3.78
N ASN A 258 50.36 -24.89 -4.49
CA ASN A 258 51.66 -24.81 -5.13
C ASN A 258 51.59 -24.62 -6.66
N CYS A 259 50.42 -24.28 -7.20
CA CYS A 259 50.21 -24.07 -8.63
C CYS A 259 49.71 -22.64 -8.89
N LEU A 260 50.38 -21.93 -9.80
CA LEU A 260 49.87 -20.67 -10.31
C LEU A 260 48.59 -20.93 -11.12
N PRO A 261 47.51 -20.16 -10.87
CA PRO A 261 46.27 -20.30 -11.61
C PRO A 261 46.42 -19.91 -13.07
N THR A 262 45.77 -20.65 -13.97
CA THR A 262 45.63 -20.28 -15.38
C THR A 262 44.64 -19.14 -15.57
N GLU A 263 43.76 -18.90 -14.60
CA GLU A 263 42.77 -17.84 -14.63
C GLU A 263 42.33 -17.42 -13.23
N PHE A 264 41.89 -16.17 -13.16
CA PHE A 264 41.07 -15.63 -12.08
C PHE A 264 39.87 -14.91 -12.68
N GLU A 265 38.71 -15.06 -12.05
CA GLU A 265 37.51 -14.32 -12.39
C GLU A 265 37.16 -13.36 -11.25
N VAL A 266 36.74 -12.16 -11.60
CA VAL A 266 36.16 -11.21 -10.66
C VAL A 266 34.88 -10.63 -11.22
N THR A 267 33.81 -10.68 -10.42
CA THR A 267 32.53 -10.03 -10.73
C THR A 267 32.36 -8.79 -9.87
N ILE A 268 31.89 -7.72 -10.51
CA ILE A 268 31.64 -6.42 -9.93
C ILE A 268 30.16 -6.07 -10.16
N ASP A 269 29.46 -5.69 -9.08
CA ASP A 269 28.17 -5.00 -9.16
C ASP A 269 28.42 -3.49 -9.16
N MET A 270 28.17 -2.86 -10.31
CA MET A 270 28.18 -1.42 -10.46
C MET A 270 26.75 -0.89 -10.62
N ARG A 271 26.32 0.03 -9.75
CA ARG A 271 25.08 0.79 -9.89
C ARG A 271 25.44 2.16 -10.44
N VAL A 272 25.25 2.35 -11.74
CA VAL A 272 25.67 3.56 -12.46
C VAL A 272 24.66 4.67 -12.22
N ASN A 273 25.13 5.86 -11.84
CA ASN A 273 24.30 7.05 -11.75
C ASN A 273 23.73 7.42 -13.15
N PRO A 274 22.41 7.60 -13.30
CA PRO A 274 21.78 7.89 -14.59
C PRO A 274 22.13 9.26 -15.19
N ASN A 275 22.81 10.13 -14.43
CA ASN A 275 23.33 11.42 -14.88
C ASN A 275 24.76 11.33 -15.45
N TYR A 276 25.44 10.19 -15.30
CA TYR A 276 26.80 10.02 -15.80
C TYR A 276 26.80 9.70 -17.30
N ASN A 277 27.93 9.93 -17.97
CA ASN A 277 28.10 9.54 -19.36
C ASN A 277 28.39 8.03 -19.45
N PHE A 278 27.41 7.26 -19.91
CA PHE A 278 27.49 5.80 -20.00
C PHE A 278 28.62 5.34 -20.94
N ASP A 279 28.88 6.08 -22.01
CA ASP A 279 29.96 5.76 -22.96
C ASP A 279 31.34 5.95 -22.31
N GLU A 280 31.49 6.91 -21.39
CA GLU A 280 32.74 7.13 -20.66
C GLU A 280 32.97 6.03 -19.62
N ILE A 281 31.91 5.60 -18.92
CA ILE A 281 32.00 4.47 -17.97
C ILE A 281 32.33 3.16 -18.71
N GLU A 282 31.73 2.93 -19.87
CA GLU A 282 32.04 1.77 -20.71
C GLU A 282 33.50 1.80 -21.19
N LYS A 283 33.96 2.94 -21.72
CA LYS A 283 35.36 3.12 -22.10
C LYS A 283 36.32 2.93 -20.93
N MET A 284 35.94 3.39 -19.73
CA MET A 284 36.72 3.19 -18.52
C MET A 284 36.90 1.70 -18.21
N LEU A 285 35.82 0.91 -18.21
CA LEU A 285 35.89 -0.55 -17.96
C LEU A 285 36.67 -1.29 -19.04
N ASP A 286 36.48 -0.92 -20.31
CA ASP A 286 37.25 -1.46 -21.44
C ASP A 286 38.74 -1.14 -21.29
N ASN A 287 39.10 0.09 -20.91
CA ASN A 287 40.48 0.46 -20.62
C ASN A 287 41.07 -0.34 -19.45
N TRP A 288 40.31 -0.58 -18.38
CA TRP A 288 40.78 -1.41 -17.27
C TRP A 288 41.16 -2.82 -17.74
N SER A 289 40.37 -3.43 -18.63
CA SER A 289 40.70 -4.74 -19.20
C SER A 289 41.99 -4.71 -20.02
N LYS A 290 42.18 -3.68 -20.86
CA LYS A 290 43.35 -3.52 -21.74
C LYS A 290 44.63 -3.22 -20.97
N GLU A 291 44.54 -2.39 -19.94
CA GLU A 291 45.67 -1.96 -19.12
C GLU A 291 46.10 -3.03 -18.11
N ALA A 292 45.18 -3.89 -17.66
CA ALA A 292 45.50 -5.00 -16.77
C ALA A 292 46.49 -5.99 -17.40
N GLY A 293 46.41 -6.20 -18.72
CA GLY A 293 47.35 -7.03 -19.47
C GLY A 293 46.73 -7.74 -20.66
N LYS A 294 47.49 -8.61 -21.31
CA LYS A 294 46.99 -9.46 -22.42
C LYS A 294 45.98 -10.47 -21.90
N ASN A 295 45.03 -10.90 -22.74
CA ASN A 295 44.06 -11.96 -22.42
C ASN A 295 43.26 -11.69 -21.13
N VAL A 296 42.79 -10.46 -20.96
CA VAL A 296 41.76 -10.12 -19.97
C VAL A 296 40.46 -9.92 -20.72
N GLU A 297 39.47 -10.74 -20.42
CA GLU A 297 38.15 -10.67 -21.02
C GLU A 297 37.22 -9.83 -20.15
N LEU A 298 36.36 -9.04 -20.79
CA LEU A 298 35.33 -8.22 -20.16
C LEU A 298 33.97 -8.70 -20.65
N GLU A 299 33.15 -9.20 -19.74
CA GLU A 299 31.79 -9.67 -20.01
C GLU A 299 30.79 -8.85 -19.18
N TYR A 300 29.72 -8.40 -19.83
CA TYR A 300 28.57 -7.82 -19.14
C TYR A 300 27.52 -8.90 -18.89
N LEU A 301 27.38 -9.33 -17.64
CA LEU A 301 26.32 -10.25 -17.21
C LEU A 301 24.95 -9.55 -17.24
N GLN A 302 24.94 -8.26 -16.92
CA GLN A 302 23.79 -7.37 -17.03
C GLN A 302 24.26 -5.96 -17.36
N LYS A 303 23.58 -5.28 -18.28
CA LYS A 303 23.92 -3.91 -18.69
C LYS A 303 22.67 -3.14 -19.10
N HIS A 304 22.16 -2.30 -18.20
CA HIS A 304 21.00 -1.45 -18.48
C HIS A 304 21.43 -0.08 -19.02
N TYR A 305 20.76 0.36 -20.09
CA TYR A 305 20.97 1.68 -20.70
C TYR A 305 19.78 2.62 -20.42
N PRO A 306 19.99 3.95 -20.50
CA PRO A 306 18.95 4.96 -20.31
C PRO A 306 17.70 4.80 -21.20
N PRO A 307 16.55 5.43 -20.85
CA PRO A 307 16.36 6.31 -19.70
C PRO A 307 16.04 5.55 -18.40
N CYS A 308 17.00 5.50 -17.48
CA CYS A 308 16.78 5.08 -16.08
C CYS A 308 16.27 6.25 -15.22
N LYS A 309 16.00 7.43 -15.80
CA LYS A 309 15.43 8.59 -15.10
C LYS A 309 14.33 9.24 -15.92
N ALA A 310 13.32 9.74 -15.23
CA ALA A 310 12.38 10.74 -15.72
C ALA A 310 12.75 12.11 -15.15
N ILE A 311 11.94 13.13 -15.41
CA ILE A 311 12.00 14.41 -14.70
C ILE A 311 10.87 14.39 -13.67
N PHE A 312 11.14 14.78 -12.43
CA PHE A 312 10.07 15.10 -11.48
C PHE A 312 9.52 16.49 -11.83
N ASP A 313 8.67 16.56 -12.85
CA ASP A 313 8.16 17.81 -13.40
C ASP A 313 6.76 18.11 -12.85
N ARG A 314 6.64 19.14 -11.99
CA ARG A 314 5.35 19.62 -11.49
C ARG A 314 4.48 20.28 -12.57
N ASN A 315 4.98 20.48 -13.80
CA ASN A 315 4.12 20.82 -14.93
C ASN A 315 3.39 19.60 -15.50
N ASN A 316 3.86 18.37 -15.21
CA ASN A 316 3.06 17.19 -15.47
C ASN A 316 1.93 17.11 -14.44
N LYS A 317 0.69 17.06 -14.93
CA LYS A 317 -0.49 17.08 -14.07
C LYS A 317 -0.53 15.93 -13.05
N PHE A 318 -0.09 14.73 -13.42
CA PHE A 318 -0.11 13.57 -12.53
C PHE A 318 0.92 13.69 -11.42
N VAL A 319 2.12 14.16 -11.74
CA VAL A 319 3.15 14.47 -10.75
C VAL A 319 2.72 15.60 -9.83
N ASN A 320 2.11 16.65 -10.39
CA ASN A 320 1.61 17.75 -9.59
C ASN A 320 0.52 17.31 -8.61
N THR A 321 -0.46 16.55 -9.09
CA THR A 321 -1.54 16.00 -8.27
C THR A 321 -0.99 15.13 -7.15
N PHE A 322 -0.10 14.19 -7.47
CA PHE A 322 0.51 13.30 -6.49
C PHE A 322 1.25 14.10 -5.41
N ALA A 323 2.08 15.06 -5.81
CA ALA A 323 2.84 15.89 -4.88
C ALA A 323 1.93 16.80 -4.03
N THR A 324 0.88 17.38 -4.63
CA THR A 324 -0.12 18.20 -3.94
C THR A 324 -0.88 17.38 -2.91
N THR A 325 -1.15 16.10 -3.20
CA THR A 325 -1.77 15.18 -2.25
C THR A 325 -0.89 14.96 -1.03
N LEU A 326 0.39 14.68 -1.22
CA LEU A 326 1.32 14.53 -0.10
C LEU A 326 1.37 15.82 0.75
N GLU A 327 1.46 16.98 0.09
CA GLU A 327 1.48 18.30 0.73
C GLU A 327 0.20 18.58 1.53
N SER A 328 -0.97 18.29 0.98
CA SER A 328 -2.27 18.52 1.64
C SER A 328 -2.47 17.64 2.87
N MET A 329 -1.90 16.44 2.85
CA MET A 329 -1.88 15.51 3.97
C MET A 329 -0.80 15.83 5.02
N GLY A 330 0.00 16.87 4.79
CA GLY A 330 1.14 17.21 5.66
C GLY A 330 2.28 16.18 5.61
N CYS A 331 2.33 15.34 4.57
CA CYS A 331 3.39 14.37 4.36
C CYS A 331 4.66 15.10 3.88
N LYS A 332 5.75 14.96 4.63
CA LYS A 332 7.07 15.43 4.19
C LYS A 332 7.61 14.44 3.18
N TYR A 333 8.18 14.93 2.08
CA TYR A 333 8.84 14.07 1.09
C TYR A 333 10.05 14.75 0.47
N VAL A 334 10.96 13.93 -0.05
CA VAL A 334 12.08 14.34 -0.89
C VAL A 334 12.08 13.54 -2.18
N THR A 335 12.63 14.12 -3.25
CA THR A 335 12.76 13.46 -4.54
C THR A 335 14.20 12.99 -4.75
N GLU A 336 14.41 11.72 -5.05
CA GLU A 336 15.75 11.12 -5.15
C GLU A 336 15.85 10.16 -6.35
N ILE A 337 17.08 9.79 -6.70
CA ILE A 337 17.34 8.63 -7.58
C ILE A 337 17.35 7.37 -6.72
N PHE A 338 16.54 6.39 -7.10
CA PHE A 338 16.45 5.11 -6.41
C PHE A 338 17.79 4.39 -6.48
N THR A 339 18.22 3.85 -5.35
CA THR A 339 19.57 3.26 -5.21
C THR A 339 19.65 1.88 -5.86
N GLY A 340 18.56 1.11 -5.86
CA GLY A 340 18.43 -0.14 -6.61
C GLY A 340 17.97 0.10 -8.04
N ALA A 341 17.11 -0.80 -8.53
CA ALA A 341 16.41 -0.69 -9.80
C ALA A 341 14.96 -1.17 -9.58
N THR A 342 14.00 -0.65 -10.34
CA THR A 342 12.59 -1.09 -10.36
C THR A 342 12.12 -1.21 -11.81
N ASP A 343 11.01 -1.87 -12.07
CA ASP A 343 10.49 -2.05 -13.44
C ASP A 343 10.08 -0.74 -14.14
N SER A 344 9.98 0.37 -13.41
CA SER A 344 9.86 1.72 -13.95
C SER A 344 10.88 2.05 -15.04
N ARG A 345 12.10 1.50 -15.02
CA ARG A 345 13.08 1.68 -16.12
C ARG A 345 12.53 1.26 -17.48
N PHE A 346 11.79 0.15 -17.52
CA PHE A 346 11.24 -0.38 -18.77
C PHE A 346 10.06 0.47 -19.25
N ILE A 347 9.21 0.91 -18.32
CA ILE A 347 8.10 1.83 -18.61
C ILE A 347 8.64 3.17 -19.13
N ARG A 348 9.66 3.75 -18.48
CA ARG A 348 10.29 5.01 -18.89
C ARG A 348 10.92 4.93 -20.28
N LYS A 349 11.46 3.77 -20.67
CA LYS A 349 12.00 3.54 -22.02
C LYS A 349 10.96 3.71 -23.13
N THR A 350 9.67 3.56 -22.82
CA THR A 350 8.57 3.82 -23.77
C THR A 350 8.18 5.30 -23.89
N GLY A 351 8.78 6.18 -23.08
CA GLY A 351 8.44 7.60 -22.99
C GLY A 351 7.32 7.93 -21.98
N ILE A 352 6.81 6.92 -21.26
CA ILE A 352 5.84 7.12 -20.18
C ILE A 352 6.56 7.60 -18.92
N GLN A 353 6.01 8.62 -18.25
CA GLN A 353 6.54 9.07 -16.98
C GLN A 353 6.20 8.06 -15.87
N SER A 354 7.22 7.56 -15.19
CA SER A 354 7.09 6.64 -14.06
C SER A 354 7.85 7.17 -12.85
N ILE A 355 7.20 7.16 -11.69
CA ILE A 355 7.82 7.49 -10.40
C ILE A 355 7.60 6.35 -9.40
N GLY A 356 8.55 6.16 -8.49
CA GLY A 356 8.48 5.19 -7.41
C GLY A 356 8.06 5.83 -6.09
N PHE A 357 7.14 5.21 -5.35
CA PHE A 357 6.71 5.66 -4.04
C PHE A 357 6.05 4.54 -3.22
N SER A 358 6.60 4.32 -2.02
CA SER A 358 6.00 3.44 -1.01
C SER A 358 5.69 4.24 0.26
N PRO A 359 4.44 4.26 0.76
CA PRO A 359 4.05 5.01 1.94
C PRO A 359 4.45 4.27 3.24
N MET A 360 5.75 4.10 3.45
CA MET A 360 6.34 3.34 4.55
C MET A 360 7.36 4.16 5.36
N ASN A 361 6.99 5.37 5.78
CA ASN A 361 7.83 6.15 6.70
C ASN A 361 7.83 5.56 8.12
N LYS A 362 8.75 6.02 8.97
CA LYS A 362 8.96 5.53 10.35
C LYS A 362 9.12 4.01 10.44
N THR A 363 9.73 3.42 9.41
CA THR A 363 9.86 1.98 9.23
C THR A 363 11.31 1.66 8.86
N PRO A 364 11.97 0.74 9.58
CA PRO A 364 13.32 0.30 9.20
C PRO A 364 13.30 -0.35 7.82
N THR A 365 14.34 -0.09 7.02
CA THR A 365 14.49 -0.69 5.70
C THR A 365 14.89 -2.16 5.85
N LEU A 366 13.93 -3.07 5.67
CA LEU A 366 14.11 -4.52 5.84
C LEU A 366 13.77 -5.32 4.58
N LEU A 367 13.55 -4.66 3.44
CA LEU A 367 13.44 -5.39 2.17
C LEU A 367 14.68 -6.27 1.96
N HIS A 368 14.45 -7.47 1.47
CA HIS A 368 15.43 -8.54 1.28
C HIS A 368 16.08 -9.10 2.56
N GLU A 369 15.93 -8.44 3.70
CA GLU A 369 16.43 -8.90 5.00
C GLU A 369 15.51 -9.96 5.64
N HIS A 370 16.03 -10.59 6.70
CA HIS A 370 15.23 -11.44 7.58
C HIS A 370 14.25 -10.61 8.40
N ASN A 371 13.12 -11.21 8.78
CA ASN A 371 12.12 -10.57 9.64
C ASN A 371 11.54 -9.27 9.05
N GLU A 372 11.49 -9.19 7.73
CA GLU A 372 10.78 -8.15 7.00
C GLU A 372 9.37 -8.00 7.60
N CYS A 373 9.05 -6.76 7.96
CA CYS A 373 7.78 -6.43 8.58
C CYS A 373 7.34 -5.01 8.27
N LEU A 374 6.02 -4.80 8.37
CA LEU A 374 5.39 -3.49 8.27
C LEU A 374 4.32 -3.36 9.36
N ASN A 375 4.29 -2.21 10.05
CA ASN A 375 3.27 -1.97 11.06
C ASN A 375 1.90 -1.69 10.40
N GLU A 376 0.83 -2.28 10.93
CA GLU A 376 -0.51 -2.13 10.38
C GLU A 376 -0.98 -0.67 10.29
N SER A 377 -0.57 0.18 11.25
CA SER A 377 -0.92 1.61 11.21
C SER A 377 -0.25 2.35 10.05
N ILE A 378 0.99 2.00 9.72
CA ILE A 378 1.73 2.55 8.58
C ILE A 378 1.12 2.02 7.27
N PHE A 379 0.86 0.72 7.21
CA PHE A 379 0.16 0.11 6.07
C PHE A 379 -1.17 0.81 5.79
N LEU A 380 -2.02 0.99 6.80
CA LEU A 380 -3.31 1.65 6.67
C LEU A 380 -3.21 3.14 6.33
N LYS A 381 -2.16 3.84 6.81
CA LYS A 381 -1.89 5.22 6.40
C LYS A 381 -1.55 5.31 4.91
N GLY A 382 -0.82 4.32 4.38
CA GLY A 382 -0.56 4.23 2.95
C GLY A 382 -1.82 4.04 2.10
N VAL A 383 -2.78 3.24 2.59
CA VAL A 383 -4.10 3.13 1.95
C VAL A 383 -4.78 4.50 1.84
N GLU A 384 -4.75 5.30 2.92
CA GLU A 384 -5.33 6.65 2.96
C GLU A 384 -4.62 7.62 1.98
N ILE A 385 -3.29 7.54 1.87
CA ILE A 385 -2.52 8.38 0.94
C ILE A 385 -2.92 8.10 -0.52
N TYR A 386 -3.00 6.83 -0.90
CA TYR A 386 -3.41 6.48 -2.27
C TYR A 386 -4.87 6.80 -2.53
N GLU A 387 -5.75 6.62 -1.54
CA GLU A 387 -7.16 6.99 -1.64
C GLU A 387 -7.34 8.47 -2.03
N ILE A 388 -6.66 9.38 -1.33
CA ILE A 388 -6.72 10.82 -1.64
C ILE A 388 -6.03 11.13 -2.98
N SER A 389 -4.92 10.45 -3.27
CA SER A 389 -4.19 10.65 -4.53
C SER A 389 -5.05 10.32 -5.75
N PHE A 390 -5.92 9.31 -5.62
CA PHE A 390 -6.83 8.92 -6.70
C PHE A 390 -8.02 9.86 -6.83
N ILE A 391 -8.52 10.46 -5.74
CA ILE A 391 -9.55 11.50 -5.79
C ILE A 391 -9.03 12.73 -6.53
N GLU A 392 -7.83 13.20 -6.19
CA GLU A 392 -7.24 14.41 -6.79
C GLU A 392 -6.70 14.17 -8.21
N ALA A 393 -6.41 12.91 -8.58
CA ALA A 393 -6.02 12.53 -9.95
C ALA A 393 -7.22 12.32 -10.87
N ASP A 394 -8.41 12.23 -10.30
CA ASP A 394 -9.63 12.18 -11.07
C ASP A 394 -9.98 13.59 -11.52
N ASP A 395 -9.97 13.79 -12.84
CA ASP A 395 -10.42 15.01 -13.47
C ASP A 395 -11.94 15.11 -13.22
N THR A 396 -12.35 15.65 -12.07
CA THR A 396 -13.68 16.24 -11.91
C THR A 396 -13.82 17.25 -13.04
N ILE A 397 -14.53 16.89 -14.11
CA ILE A 397 -14.59 17.73 -15.31
C ILE A 397 -15.24 19.03 -14.89
N THR A 398 -14.47 20.11 -14.82
CA THR A 398 -15.05 21.43 -14.67
C THR A 398 -15.76 21.81 -15.97
N CYS A 399 -16.88 22.51 -15.87
CA CYS A 399 -17.68 22.90 -17.02
C CYS A 399 -18.12 24.33 -16.90
N THR A 400 -18.39 24.98 -18.03
CA THR A 400 -18.98 26.32 -18.09
C THR A 400 -20.35 26.31 -18.74
N GLN A 401 -20.66 25.23 -19.46
CA GLN A 401 -21.92 24.98 -20.14
C GLN A 401 -22.13 23.47 -20.29
N ASN A 402 -23.38 23.03 -20.43
CA ASN A 402 -23.71 21.60 -20.60
C ASN A 402 -22.98 20.89 -21.76
N PRO A 403 -22.71 21.52 -22.92
CA PRO A 403 -21.94 20.89 -23.99
C PRO A 403 -20.50 20.51 -23.63
N ASP A 404 -19.93 21.09 -22.57
CA ASP A 404 -18.60 20.73 -22.07
C ASP A 404 -18.61 19.32 -21.42
N CYS A 405 -19.79 18.85 -21.03
CA CYS A 405 -20.03 17.55 -20.43
C CYS A 405 -20.47 16.52 -21.48
N THR A 406 -19.53 15.71 -21.96
CA THR A 406 -19.80 14.64 -22.94
C THR A 406 -20.27 13.35 -22.23
N GLY A 407 -20.82 12.38 -22.97
CA GLY A 407 -21.14 11.05 -22.41
C GLY A 407 -22.41 10.95 -21.54
N GLY A 408 -23.33 11.92 -21.62
CA GLY A 408 -24.60 11.92 -20.88
C GLY A 408 -24.53 12.59 -19.49
N PHE A 409 -23.40 13.23 -19.18
CA PHE A 409 -23.21 14.02 -17.96
C PHE A 409 -23.90 15.38 -18.07
N LYS A 410 -24.16 16.01 -16.92
CA LYS A 410 -24.75 17.35 -16.81
C LYS A 410 -23.80 18.26 -16.06
N CYS A 411 -23.67 19.50 -16.54
CA CYS A 411 -22.86 20.50 -15.87
C CYS A 411 -23.62 21.01 -14.65
N MET A 412 -23.32 20.47 -13.47
CA MET A 412 -23.92 20.92 -12.22
C MET A 412 -23.30 22.24 -11.82
N LYS A 413 -24.14 23.22 -11.48
CA LYS A 413 -23.68 24.51 -10.95
C LYS A 413 -23.68 24.54 -9.44
N ASP A 414 -23.00 25.56 -8.91
CA ASP A 414 -22.94 25.84 -7.48
C ASP A 414 -22.45 24.64 -6.67
N VAL A 415 -21.50 23.89 -7.24
CA VAL A 415 -20.85 22.78 -6.55
C VAL A 415 -19.73 23.38 -5.71
N PRO A 416 -19.83 23.33 -4.38
CA PRO A 416 -18.77 23.86 -3.54
C PRO A 416 -17.50 23.01 -3.74
N ARG A 417 -16.41 23.65 -4.16
CA ARG A 417 -15.06 23.09 -4.16
C ARG A 417 -14.54 23.09 -2.73
N ALA A 418 -14.22 21.92 -2.22
CA ALA A 418 -13.87 21.74 -0.82
C ALA A 418 -12.62 22.50 -0.33
N LEU A 419 -11.67 22.81 -1.21
CA LEU A 419 -10.41 23.45 -0.82
C LEU A 419 -10.61 24.90 -0.36
N ASP A 420 -11.52 25.63 -1.00
CA ASP A 420 -11.69 27.07 -0.80
C ASP A 420 -13.16 27.50 -0.69
N ASN A 421 -14.08 26.54 -0.72
CA ASN A 421 -15.53 26.74 -0.74
C ASN A 421 -16.00 27.60 -1.92
N SER A 422 -15.15 27.77 -2.95
CA SER A 422 -15.55 28.43 -4.17
C SER A 422 -16.59 27.57 -4.87
N LEU A 423 -17.64 28.22 -5.35
CA LEU A 423 -18.64 27.54 -6.14
C LEU A 423 -18.08 27.35 -7.54
N GLU A 424 -17.88 26.10 -7.90
CA GLU A 424 -17.49 25.70 -9.23
C GLU A 424 -18.58 24.86 -9.89
N MET A 425 -18.37 24.60 -11.17
CA MET A 425 -19.28 23.86 -12.00
C MET A 425 -18.57 22.57 -12.42
N TYR A 426 -19.20 21.42 -12.21
CA TYR A 426 -18.63 20.12 -12.58
C TYR A 426 -19.61 19.29 -13.40
N CYS A 427 -19.10 18.52 -14.36
CA CYS A 427 -19.87 17.49 -15.05
C CYS A 427 -20.10 16.34 -14.08
N VAL A 428 -21.37 16.09 -13.77
CA VAL A 428 -21.78 15.01 -12.88
C VAL A 428 -22.68 14.05 -13.64
N ASN A 429 -22.65 12.79 -13.22
CA ASN A 429 -23.47 11.76 -13.83
C ASN A 429 -24.94 11.95 -13.45
N GLN A 430 -25.84 11.66 -14.39
CA GLN A 430 -27.26 11.64 -14.11
C GLN A 430 -27.63 10.34 -13.41
N CYS A 431 -28.36 10.47 -12.30
CA CYS A 431 -28.89 9.35 -11.53
C CYS A 431 -30.25 8.92 -12.09
N VAL A 432 -30.41 7.62 -12.32
CA VAL A 432 -31.68 7.02 -12.72
C VAL A 432 -32.30 6.36 -11.49
N PRO A 433 -33.52 6.75 -11.06
CA PRO A 433 -34.13 6.26 -9.81
C PRO A 433 -34.17 4.74 -9.64
N ASN A 434 -34.24 3.98 -10.74
CA ASN A 434 -34.31 2.52 -10.72
C ASN A 434 -32.92 1.84 -10.77
N LYS A 435 -31.83 2.62 -10.80
CA LYS A 435 -30.43 2.16 -10.82
C LYS A 435 -29.58 2.80 -9.72
N VAL A 436 -30.20 3.38 -8.68
CA VAL A 436 -29.50 4.10 -7.60
C VAL A 436 -28.46 3.20 -6.91
N ALA A 437 -28.80 1.96 -6.59
CA ALA A 437 -27.86 1.01 -5.99
C ALA A 437 -26.61 0.77 -6.85
N GLU A 438 -26.80 0.65 -8.18
CA GLU A 438 -25.74 0.46 -9.17
C GLU A 438 -24.90 1.73 -9.37
N GLN A 439 -25.54 2.90 -9.43
CA GLN A 439 -24.93 4.18 -9.80
C GLN A 439 -24.37 4.97 -8.61
N CYS A 440 -24.91 4.75 -7.41
CA CYS A 440 -24.69 5.59 -6.23
C CYS A 440 -24.37 4.79 -4.96
N GLY A 441 -24.69 3.49 -4.93
CA GLY A 441 -24.47 2.63 -3.76
C GLY A 441 -25.76 2.31 -3.00
N ASP A 442 -25.76 1.19 -2.26
CA ASP A 442 -26.95 0.57 -1.66
C ASP A 442 -27.64 1.41 -0.56
N SER A 443 -27.01 2.50 -0.12
CA SER A 443 -27.51 3.43 0.91
C SER A 443 -27.68 4.88 0.45
N GLU A 444 -27.47 5.17 -0.83
CA GLU A 444 -27.56 6.53 -1.37
C GLU A 444 -28.91 6.82 -2.05
N THR A 445 -29.18 8.10 -2.29
CA THR A 445 -30.37 8.58 -2.98
C THR A 445 -29.98 9.51 -4.13
N CYS A 446 -30.73 9.46 -5.25
CA CYS A 446 -30.66 10.53 -6.22
C CYS A 446 -31.20 11.81 -5.56
N GLU A 447 -30.45 12.91 -5.61
CA GLU A 447 -30.93 14.23 -5.23
C GLU A 447 -31.26 15.06 -6.47
N LEU A 448 -32.30 15.89 -6.35
CA LEU A 448 -32.61 16.89 -7.36
C LEU A 448 -31.61 18.04 -7.24
N LYS A 449 -30.84 18.28 -8.30
CA LYS A 449 -29.91 19.41 -8.44
C LYS A 449 -30.19 20.14 -9.74
N LYS A 450 -29.56 21.31 -9.89
CA LYS A 450 -29.70 22.14 -11.08
C LYS A 450 -28.43 22.08 -11.92
N ASP A 451 -28.62 21.99 -13.23
CA ASP A 451 -27.53 22.19 -14.16
C ASP A 451 -27.26 23.70 -14.38
N VAL A 452 -26.23 24.00 -15.15
CA VAL A 452 -25.81 25.37 -15.52
C VAL A 452 -26.90 26.19 -16.23
N ASN A 453 -27.93 25.54 -16.79
CA ASN A 453 -29.08 26.16 -17.43
C ASN A 453 -30.32 26.21 -16.50
N ASP A 454 -30.16 25.99 -15.20
CA ASP A 454 -31.24 25.92 -14.22
C ASP A 454 -32.25 24.78 -14.44
N VAL A 455 -31.87 23.76 -15.21
CA VAL A 455 -32.72 22.58 -15.44
C VAL A 455 -32.50 21.57 -14.32
N ASP A 456 -33.59 21.15 -13.71
CA ASP A 456 -33.57 20.12 -12.68
C ASP A 456 -33.16 18.77 -13.27
N PHE A 457 -32.22 18.11 -12.61
CA PHE A 457 -31.83 16.74 -12.94
C PHE A 457 -31.45 16.00 -11.66
N LEU A 458 -31.47 14.67 -11.73
CA LEU A 458 -31.12 13.81 -10.61
C LEU A 458 -29.63 13.47 -10.66
N THR A 459 -28.93 13.60 -9.54
CA THR A 459 -27.51 13.23 -9.40
C THR A 459 -27.24 12.70 -8.00
N CYS A 460 -26.19 11.90 -7.87
CA CYS A 460 -25.69 11.43 -6.58
C CYS A 460 -24.52 12.25 -6.04
N VAL A 461 -24.03 13.22 -6.82
CA VAL A 461 -22.94 14.12 -6.41
C VAL A 461 -23.52 15.27 -5.59
N LYS A 462 -23.07 15.41 -4.34
CA LYS A 462 -23.60 16.38 -3.37
C LYS A 462 -22.64 17.55 -3.09
N SER A 463 -21.34 17.35 -3.33
CA SER A 463 -20.23 18.28 -3.05
C SER A 463 -18.92 17.70 -3.63
N ALA A 464 -17.88 18.53 -3.81
CA ALA A 464 -16.48 18.06 -3.93
C ALA A 464 -15.81 18.19 -2.55
N GLU A 465 -15.03 17.20 -2.09
CA GLU A 465 -14.84 16.94 -0.65
C GLU A 465 -13.49 17.35 -0.03
N CYS A 466 -13.56 17.81 1.22
CA CYS A 466 -12.44 18.25 2.07
C CYS A 466 -11.65 17.06 2.61
N ILE A 467 -10.34 17.25 2.80
CA ILE A 467 -9.39 16.14 2.84
C ILE A 467 -8.95 15.74 4.26
N ASN A 468 -8.93 16.63 5.27
CA ASN A 468 -8.51 16.27 6.65
C ASN A 468 -8.86 17.29 7.77
N ASP A 469 -8.61 16.89 9.02
CA ASP A 469 -8.85 17.65 10.26
C ASP A 469 -8.08 18.97 10.36
N ASN A 470 -6.87 19.04 9.79
CA ASN A 470 -6.01 20.23 9.82
C ASN A 470 -6.62 21.40 9.02
N TYR A 471 -7.39 21.06 7.99
CA TYR A 471 -8.20 21.99 7.21
C TYR A 471 -9.39 22.53 8.04
N CYS A 472 -10.05 21.68 8.82
CA CYS A 472 -11.15 22.08 9.71
C CYS A 472 -10.70 23.04 10.82
N GLU A 473 -9.51 22.83 11.41
CA GLU A 473 -8.95 23.72 12.45
C GLU A 473 -8.67 25.14 11.93
N LYS A 474 -8.27 25.30 10.67
CA LYS A 474 -8.01 26.61 10.06
C LYS A 474 -9.29 27.40 9.75
N MET A 475 -10.37 26.69 9.40
CA MET A 475 -11.68 27.30 9.08
C MET A 475 -12.51 27.60 10.33
N ASN A 476 -12.44 26.75 11.35
CA ASN A 476 -13.09 26.99 12.64
C ASN A 476 -12.31 26.31 13.77
N SER A 477 -11.54 27.09 14.51
CA SER A 477 -10.69 26.61 15.61
C SER A 477 -11.45 25.99 16.79
N GLN A 478 -12.79 26.12 16.84
CA GLN A 478 -13.64 25.46 17.83
C GLN A 478 -14.18 24.10 17.37
N LYS A 479 -14.00 23.74 16.09
CA LYS A 479 -14.58 22.53 15.47
C LYS A 479 -13.53 21.78 14.63
N PRO A 480 -12.61 21.06 15.28
CA PRO A 480 -11.36 20.61 14.66
C PRO A 480 -11.47 19.31 13.86
N ILE A 481 -12.63 18.64 13.84
CA ILE A 481 -12.79 17.33 13.20
C ILE A 481 -13.63 17.45 11.93
N CYS A 482 -13.12 16.85 10.85
CA CYS A 482 -13.81 16.75 9.58
C CYS A 482 -14.76 15.56 9.58
N ASN A 483 -16.06 15.80 9.37
CA ASN A 483 -16.99 14.72 9.08
C ASN A 483 -17.03 14.47 7.56
N LEU A 484 -16.28 13.46 7.12
CA LEU A 484 -16.15 13.03 5.72
C LEU A 484 -17.47 12.64 5.03
N TYR A 485 -18.59 12.54 5.76
CA TYR A 485 -19.89 12.14 5.20
C TYR A 485 -20.90 13.29 5.10
N THR A 486 -20.63 14.41 5.78
CA THR A 486 -21.54 15.58 5.80
C THR A 486 -20.84 16.89 5.48
N LEU A 487 -19.51 16.86 5.36
CA LEU A 487 -18.61 17.98 5.07
C LEU A 487 -18.83 19.21 5.97
N LYS A 488 -19.18 18.96 7.23
CA LYS A 488 -19.27 19.99 8.27
C LYS A 488 -18.14 19.82 9.28
N CYS A 489 -17.52 20.94 9.66
CA CYS A 489 -16.63 20.98 10.82
C CYS A 489 -17.46 20.72 12.08
N VAL A 490 -17.12 19.68 12.84
CA VAL A 490 -17.81 19.34 14.09
C VAL A 490 -16.90 19.52 15.29
N GLU A 491 -17.52 19.79 16.45
CA GLU A 491 -16.80 19.85 17.71
C GLU A 491 -16.21 18.46 18.01
N LYS A 492 -14.97 18.44 18.49
CA LYS A 492 -14.37 17.21 19.02
C LYS A 492 -15.25 16.73 20.16
N GLU A 493 -15.69 15.46 20.14
CA GLU A 493 -16.52 14.94 21.22
C GLU A 493 -15.78 15.08 22.56
N VAL A 494 -16.24 16.04 23.36
CA VAL A 494 -15.99 16.09 24.80
C VAL A 494 -17.19 15.41 25.44
N SER A 495 -16.93 14.33 26.15
CA SER A 495 -17.96 13.55 26.85
C SER A 495 -18.77 14.44 27.79
N THR A 496 -19.96 14.87 27.36
CA THR A 496 -20.97 15.48 28.24
C THR A 496 -22.39 15.36 27.65
N THR A 497 -23.26 14.73 28.44
CA THR A 497 -24.74 14.67 28.38
C THR A 497 -25.36 16.06 28.08
N THR A 498 -26.45 16.27 27.33
CA THR A 498 -27.85 15.86 27.64
C THR A 498 -28.85 16.29 26.53
N THR A 499 -29.91 15.50 26.33
CA THR A 499 -31.32 15.75 25.87
C THR A 499 -31.73 16.94 24.96
N SER A 500 -32.50 16.65 23.90
CA SER A 500 -33.85 17.22 23.71
C SER A 500 -34.73 16.43 22.72
N THR A 501 -36.05 16.54 22.96
CA THR A 501 -37.24 15.85 22.42
C THR A 501 -37.76 16.38 21.07
N THR A 502 -38.33 15.51 20.20
CA THR A 502 -39.74 15.61 19.69
C THR A 502 -40.20 14.41 18.82
N ALA A 503 -41.53 14.19 18.80
CA ALA A 503 -42.33 13.06 18.29
C ALA A 503 -42.26 12.81 16.75
N ARG A 504 -42.72 11.69 16.13
CA ARG A 504 -44.01 10.96 16.28
C ARG A 504 -44.04 9.70 15.36
N THR A 505 -44.80 8.66 15.78
CA THR A 505 -45.48 7.57 14.98
C THR A 505 -44.59 6.58 14.19
N THR A 506 -44.79 5.27 14.08
CA THR A 506 -45.83 4.22 14.29
C THR A 506 -45.06 2.88 14.38
N THR A 507 -45.40 1.85 15.16
CA THR A 507 -46.38 0.78 14.85
C THR A 507 -46.43 -0.20 16.04
N LYS A 508 -47.62 -0.64 16.46
CA LYS A 508 -47.81 -1.66 17.50
C LYS A 508 -47.28 -3.03 17.02
N THR A 509 -46.21 -3.51 17.64
CA THR A 509 -45.77 -4.91 17.55
C THR A 509 -46.36 -5.69 18.72
N LEU A 510 -47.10 -6.76 18.43
CA LEU A 510 -47.70 -7.62 19.47
C LEU A 510 -46.63 -8.32 20.33
N CYS A 511 -46.74 -8.21 21.67
CA CYS A 511 -45.90 -8.94 22.62
C CYS A 511 -46.18 -10.46 22.52
N ARG A 512 -45.25 -11.21 21.93
CA ARG A 512 -45.29 -12.68 21.84
C ARG A 512 -43.91 -13.25 22.11
N ASP A 513 -43.86 -14.46 22.65
CA ASP A 513 -42.62 -15.23 22.72
C ASP A 513 -42.17 -15.60 21.31
N LEU A 514 -40.87 -15.48 21.05
CA LEU A 514 -40.28 -15.73 19.73
C LEU A 514 -39.90 -17.20 19.54
N ILE A 515 -39.89 -17.99 20.61
CA ILE A 515 -39.60 -19.43 20.59
C ILE A 515 -40.81 -20.19 21.15
N VAL A 516 -41.53 -20.87 20.26
CA VAL A 516 -42.74 -21.65 20.57
C VAL A 516 -42.63 -23.05 19.99
N GLY A 517 -42.88 -24.06 20.83
CA GLY A 517 -42.91 -25.48 20.45
C GLY A 517 -41.57 -26.20 20.54
N GLY A 518 -41.53 -27.26 21.35
CA GLY A 518 -40.38 -28.16 21.51
C GLY A 518 -39.79 -28.15 22.92
N ARG A 519 -38.82 -29.03 23.20
CA ARG A 519 -38.18 -29.16 24.53
C ARG A 519 -37.42 -27.90 25.01
N ASN A 520 -37.23 -26.92 24.13
CA ASN A 520 -36.51 -25.67 24.40
C ASN A 520 -37.38 -24.42 24.18
N ASP A 521 -38.70 -24.57 24.28
CA ASP A 521 -39.57 -23.41 24.21
C ASP A 521 -39.49 -22.54 25.47
N CYS A 522 -40.06 -21.33 25.39
CA CYS A 522 -40.01 -20.37 26.49
C CYS A 522 -40.65 -20.91 27.78
N GLN A 523 -41.62 -21.81 27.68
CA GLN A 523 -42.32 -22.40 28.82
C GLN A 523 -41.45 -23.43 29.55
N ALA A 524 -40.69 -24.23 28.80
CA ALA A 524 -39.71 -25.17 29.34
C ALA A 524 -38.56 -24.49 30.09
N HIS A 525 -38.25 -23.23 29.76
CA HIS A 525 -37.16 -22.45 30.36
C HIS A 525 -37.65 -21.23 31.16
N ALA A 526 -38.85 -21.29 31.72
CA ALA A 526 -39.39 -20.18 32.53
C ALA A 526 -38.58 -19.93 33.83
N ALA A 527 -37.85 -20.92 34.34
CA ALA A 527 -37.02 -20.75 35.54
C ALA A 527 -35.83 -19.81 35.31
N GLN A 528 -35.33 -19.75 34.08
CA GLN A 528 -34.19 -18.96 33.66
C GLN A 528 -34.54 -17.47 33.51
N CYS A 529 -35.83 -17.12 33.53
CA CYS A 529 -36.29 -15.74 33.50
C CYS A 529 -35.71 -14.90 34.64
N LYS A 530 -35.30 -15.49 35.77
CA LYS A 530 -34.71 -14.77 36.92
C LYS A 530 -33.22 -15.04 37.11
N ASP A 531 -32.60 -15.83 36.25
CA ASP A 531 -31.17 -16.13 36.31
C ASP A 531 -30.37 -14.96 35.69
N PRO A 532 -29.47 -14.31 36.43
CA PRO A 532 -28.67 -13.19 35.91
C PRO A 532 -27.84 -13.53 34.66
N ILE A 533 -27.48 -14.81 34.47
CA ILE A 533 -26.72 -15.29 33.30
C ILE A 533 -27.60 -15.29 32.04
N TRP A 534 -28.88 -15.61 32.20
CA TRP A 534 -29.82 -15.81 31.08
C TRP A 534 -30.81 -14.66 30.90
N LEU A 535 -30.83 -13.70 31.83
CA LEU A 535 -31.83 -12.64 31.93
C LEU A 535 -32.04 -11.86 30.62
N ASP A 536 -30.97 -11.44 29.95
CA ASP A 536 -31.07 -10.66 28.72
C ASP A 536 -31.52 -11.50 27.52
N LEU A 537 -31.11 -12.77 27.48
CA LEU A 537 -31.60 -13.71 26.47
C LEU A 537 -33.10 -14.00 26.67
N MET A 538 -33.52 -14.19 27.92
CA MET A 538 -34.91 -14.47 28.28
C MET A 538 -35.82 -13.24 28.05
N LYS A 539 -35.33 -12.02 28.31
CA LYS A 539 -36.02 -10.77 27.95
C LYS A 539 -36.22 -10.61 26.44
N SER A 540 -35.21 -10.97 25.65
CA SER A 540 -35.25 -10.77 24.19
C SER A 540 -36.02 -11.86 23.44
N LYS A 541 -36.01 -13.11 23.91
CA LYS A 541 -36.61 -14.26 23.21
C LYS A 541 -37.93 -14.72 23.82
N CYS A 542 -38.14 -14.52 25.12
CA CYS A 542 -39.30 -15.00 25.87
C CYS A 542 -40.00 -13.89 26.71
N PRO A 543 -40.24 -12.69 26.14
CA PRO A 543 -40.75 -11.55 26.90
C PRO A 543 -42.15 -11.77 27.50
N LYS A 544 -42.99 -12.61 26.89
CA LYS A 544 -44.32 -12.93 27.40
C LYS A 544 -44.24 -13.95 28.53
N THR A 545 -43.49 -15.04 28.35
CA THR A 545 -43.33 -16.07 29.38
C THR A 545 -42.61 -15.54 30.63
N CYS A 546 -41.64 -14.64 30.47
CA CYS A 546 -40.91 -14.07 31.60
C CYS A 546 -41.55 -12.82 32.23
N GLY A 547 -42.71 -12.38 31.73
CA GLY A 547 -43.43 -11.22 32.27
C GLY A 547 -42.71 -9.88 32.04
N TYR A 548 -41.90 -9.78 30.98
CA TYR A 548 -41.14 -8.58 30.61
C TYR A 548 -41.83 -7.72 29.54
N CYS A 549 -43.12 -7.97 29.26
CA CYS A 549 -43.94 -7.02 28.52
C CYS A 549 -44.15 -5.77 29.41
N ASP A 550 -43.35 -4.72 29.17
CA ASP A 550 -43.36 -3.35 29.72
C ASP A 550 -43.66 -3.17 31.22
N THR A 551 -42.61 -2.84 31.99
CA THR A 551 -42.75 -1.94 33.16
C THR A 551 -41.57 -0.97 33.25
N THR A 552 -41.86 0.31 33.08
CA THR A 552 -41.06 1.47 33.49
C THR A 552 -41.17 1.65 35.00
N SER A 553 -40.06 1.77 35.74
CA SER A 553 -40.04 2.31 37.12
C SER A 553 -38.63 2.75 37.51
N GLY A 554 -38.49 4.00 37.94
CA GLY A 554 -37.25 4.61 38.41
C GLY A 554 -37.00 4.42 39.91
N GLY A 555 -35.79 4.77 40.34
CA GLY A 555 -35.39 4.85 41.75
C GLY A 555 -34.08 5.62 41.92
N THR A 556 -34.00 6.45 42.97
CA THR A 556 -32.98 7.49 43.20
C THR A 556 -32.12 7.20 44.45
N ILE A 557 -30.83 7.61 44.38
CA ILE A 557 -29.80 7.97 45.43
C ILE A 557 -29.24 6.89 46.39
N ILE A 558 -27.90 6.79 46.49
CA ILE A 558 -27.04 7.13 47.68
C ILE A 558 -25.57 6.68 47.46
N SER A 559 -24.62 7.57 47.78
CA SER A 559 -23.17 7.32 47.85
C SER A 559 -22.78 6.62 49.16
N SER A 560 -21.87 5.64 49.10
CA SER A 560 -21.03 5.24 50.24
C SER A 560 -19.77 4.50 49.77
N GLY A 561 -18.68 4.61 50.53
CA GLY A 561 -17.30 4.25 50.17
C GLY A 561 -17.03 2.77 49.89
N CYS A 562 -15.78 2.46 49.56
CA CYS A 562 -15.37 1.17 48.97
C CYS A 562 -15.79 -0.05 49.82
N VAL A 563 -16.80 -0.76 49.36
CA VAL A 563 -17.34 -2.00 49.94
C VAL A 563 -17.57 -3.04 48.85
N ASP A 564 -17.52 -4.31 49.22
CA ASP A 564 -18.02 -5.37 48.35
C ASP A 564 -19.54 -5.38 48.41
N LEU A 565 -20.19 -5.33 47.24
CA LEU A 565 -21.66 -5.38 47.13
C LEU A 565 -22.20 -6.81 47.22
N SER A 566 -21.35 -7.83 47.00
CA SER A 566 -21.73 -9.23 47.13
C SER A 566 -21.11 -9.92 48.36
N PRO A 567 -21.90 -10.60 49.21
CA PRO A 567 -21.38 -11.33 50.36
C PRO A 567 -20.53 -12.56 49.98
N LYS A 568 -20.54 -12.96 48.69
CA LYS A 568 -19.75 -14.09 48.19
C LYS A 568 -18.34 -13.71 47.75
N CYS A 569 -17.99 -12.42 47.75
CA CYS A 569 -16.71 -11.92 47.25
C CYS A 569 -15.46 -12.60 47.83
N PRO A 570 -15.37 -12.90 49.15
CA PRO A 570 -14.20 -13.60 49.71
C PRO A 570 -13.90 -14.94 49.03
N ASN A 571 -14.93 -15.66 48.59
CA ASN A 571 -14.81 -16.97 47.93
C ASN A 571 -14.52 -16.87 46.43
N LEU A 572 -14.68 -15.68 45.85
CA LEU A 572 -14.52 -15.40 44.42
C LEU A 572 -13.22 -14.66 44.12
N LYS A 573 -12.30 -14.51 45.09
CA LYS A 573 -11.04 -13.76 44.93
C LYS A 573 -10.18 -14.23 43.75
N HIS A 574 -10.24 -15.52 43.40
CA HIS A 574 -9.53 -16.07 42.24
C HIS A 574 -10.01 -15.48 40.90
N LEU A 575 -11.26 -15.02 40.82
CA LEU A 575 -11.83 -14.39 39.63
C LEU A 575 -11.40 -12.94 39.45
N CYS A 576 -10.80 -12.31 40.47
CA CYS A 576 -10.30 -10.94 40.35
C CYS A 576 -9.29 -10.79 39.20
N LYS A 577 -8.47 -11.80 38.92
CA LYS A 577 -7.48 -11.77 37.82
C LYS A 577 -7.98 -12.39 36.52
N ASN A 578 -9.21 -12.91 36.48
CA ASN A 578 -9.77 -13.53 35.28
C ASN A 578 -10.37 -12.46 34.37
N LEU A 579 -9.87 -12.35 33.13
CA LEU A 579 -10.26 -11.31 32.17
C LEU A 579 -11.76 -11.28 31.86
N LEU A 580 -12.43 -12.43 31.87
CA LEU A 580 -13.86 -12.53 31.60
C LEU A 580 -14.71 -11.95 32.75
N TYR A 581 -14.24 -12.07 33.98
CA TYR A 581 -14.99 -11.66 35.18
C TYR A 581 -14.48 -10.35 35.79
N ARG A 582 -13.39 -9.77 35.26
CA ARG A 582 -12.75 -8.57 35.80
C ARG A 582 -13.73 -7.40 36.00
N ASN A 583 -14.63 -7.17 35.06
CA ASN A 583 -15.62 -6.10 35.15
C ASN A 583 -16.70 -6.38 36.21
N LEU A 584 -17.15 -7.63 36.32
CA LEU A 584 -18.08 -8.05 37.37
C LEU A 584 -17.44 -7.91 38.75
N MET A 585 -16.17 -8.31 38.88
CA MET A 585 -15.42 -8.22 40.13
C MET A 585 -15.14 -6.76 40.53
N LYS A 586 -14.90 -5.86 39.57
CA LYS A 586 -14.83 -4.39 39.78
C LYS A 586 -16.15 -3.77 40.22
N GLN A 587 -17.29 -4.40 39.95
CA GLN A 587 -18.59 -3.85 40.35
C GLN A 587 -19.05 -4.43 41.68
N GLN A 588 -18.88 -5.74 41.86
CA GLN A 588 -19.46 -6.47 42.99
C GLN A 588 -18.48 -6.73 44.14
N CYS A 589 -17.17 -6.78 43.86
CA CYS A 589 -16.13 -7.23 44.80
C CYS A 589 -14.92 -6.27 44.83
N GLN A 590 -15.20 -4.97 44.80
CA GLN A 590 -14.19 -3.90 44.72
C GLN A 590 -13.14 -3.97 45.82
N LYS A 591 -13.56 -4.20 47.06
CA LYS A 591 -12.68 -4.29 48.22
C LYS A 591 -11.89 -5.60 48.22
N THR A 592 -12.54 -6.73 47.95
CA THR A 592 -11.87 -8.04 47.92
C THR A 592 -10.82 -8.14 46.80
N CYS A 593 -11.06 -7.49 45.66
CA CYS A 593 -10.16 -7.52 44.51
C CYS A 593 -9.11 -6.39 44.46
N GLY A 594 -9.15 -5.45 45.41
CA GLY A 594 -8.25 -4.29 45.40
C GLY A 594 -8.50 -3.36 44.21
N TYR A 595 -9.77 -3.18 43.84
CA TYR A 595 -10.23 -2.23 42.82
C TYR A 595 -10.86 -0.97 43.41
N CYS A 596 -10.80 -0.81 44.73
CA CYS A 596 -10.62 0.51 45.31
C CYS A 596 -9.31 1.09 44.75
#